data_AF-A0A0F5MS36-F1
#
_entry.id   AF-A0A0F5MS36-F1
#
_cell.length_a   1.000
_cell.length_b   1.000
_cell.length_c   1.000
_cell.angle_alpha   90.00
_cell.angle_beta   90.00
_cell.angle_gamma   90.00
#
_symmetry.space_group_name_H-M   'P 1'
#
loop_
_entity.id
_entity.type
_entity.pdbx_description
1 polymer ?
#
loop_
_entity_poly.entity_id
_entity_poly.type
_entity_poly.pdbx_seq_one_letter_code
_entity_poly.pdbx_strand_id
1 'polypeptide(L)' 'IRQNKYLNNMIEQDHRFIKRRTKPALGYKSFNGAKQTITGIEITHMIKKGQLKHDNQNNKSIFNQFISLVA' A
#
# COMPACT_ATOMS: atom_id res chain seq x y z
N ILE A 1 8.44 8.32 27.41
CA ILE A 1 8.22 8.59 25.97
C ILE A 1 6.85 9.24 25.82
N ARG A 2 6.76 10.53 25.47
CA ARG A 2 5.47 11.23 25.32
C ARG A 2 4.84 10.83 23.99
N GLN A 3 3.63 10.26 24.02
CA GLN A 3 2.87 9.98 22.81
C GLN A 3 2.43 11.30 22.17
N ASN A 4 2.88 11.57 20.95
CA ASN A 4 2.37 12.69 20.17
C ASN A 4 1.05 12.24 19.50
N LYS A 5 -0.07 12.58 20.14
CA LYS A 5 -1.43 12.20 19.70
C LYS A 5 -1.69 12.58 18.23
N TYR A 6 -1.15 13.70 17.77
CA TYR A 6 -1.34 14.14 16.39
C TYR A 6 -0.62 13.22 15.38
N LEU A 7 0.64 12.89 15.62
CA LEU A 7 1.42 12.00 14.75
C LEU A 7 0.80 10.59 14.74
N ASN A 8 0.35 10.11 15.89
CA ASN A 8 -0.34 8.82 15.99
C ASN A 8 -1.61 8.80 15.17
N ASN A 9 -2.45 9.84 15.25
CA ASN A 9 -3.68 9.93 14.47
C ASN A 9 -3.42 9.93 12.96
N MET A 10 -2.36 10.59 12.50
CA MET A 10 -2.00 10.64 11.07
C MET A 10 -1.57 9.25 10.55
N ILE A 11 -0.71 8.56 11.30
CA ILE A 11 -0.26 7.20 10.96
C ILE A 11 -1.45 6.22 10.99
N GLU A 12 -2.30 6.31 12.01
CA GLU A 12 -3.48 5.45 12.13
C GLU A 12 -4.49 5.67 11.01
N GLN A 13 -4.65 6.91 10.55
CA GLN A 13 -5.52 7.23 9.41
C GLN A 13 -5.00 6.62 8.11
N ASP A 14 -3.69 6.70 7.86
CA ASP A 14 -3.10 6.12 6.65
C ASP A 14 -3.31 4.60 6.59
N HIS A 15 -3.09 3.92 7.72
CA HIS A 15 -3.30 2.47 7.81
C HIS A 15 -4.77 2.02 7.81
N ARG A 16 -5.73 2.94 7.98
CA ARG A 16 -7.15 2.60 8.12
C ARG A 16 -7.71 1.87 6.89
N PHE A 17 -7.25 2.24 5.70
CA PHE A 17 -7.68 1.60 4.46
C PHE A 17 -7.25 0.13 4.39
N ILE A 18 -5.98 -0.13 4.68
CA ILE A 18 -5.40 -1.49 4.69
C ILE A 18 -6.13 -2.33 5.74
N LYS A 19 -6.23 -1.83 6.98
CA LYS A 19 -6.95 -2.53 8.07
C LYS A 19 -8.39 -2.86 7.71
N ARG A 20 -9.11 -1.96 7.05
CA ARG A 20 -10.50 -2.22 6.62
C ARG A 20 -10.60 -3.36 5.60
N ARG A 21 -9.59 -3.53 4.74
CA ARG A 21 -9.54 -4.61 3.74
C ARG A 21 -9.04 -5.93 4.32
N THR A 22 -8.11 -5.88 5.28
CA THR A 22 -7.52 -7.08 5.89
C THR A 22 -8.34 -7.62 7.06
N LYS A 23 -9.09 -6.80 7.79
CA LYS A 23 -9.93 -7.22 8.93
C LYS A 23 -10.94 -8.35 8.62
N PRO A 24 -11.62 -8.40 7.47
CA PRO A 24 -12.50 -9.53 7.15
C PRO A 24 -11.75 -10.79 6.69
N ALA A 25 -10.45 -10.70 6.38
CA ALA A 25 -9.65 -11.90 6.18
C ALA A 25 -9.45 -12.55 7.56
N LEU A 26 -9.88 -13.81 7.72
CA LEU A 26 -9.74 -14.62 8.95
C LEU A 26 -8.27 -15.00 9.24
N GLY A 27 -7.33 -14.10 8.98
CA GLY A 27 -5.90 -14.33 8.94
C GLY A 27 -5.40 -14.78 7.56
N TYR A 28 -4.07 -14.81 7.44
CA TYR A 28 -3.36 -15.30 6.26
C TYR A 28 -2.68 -16.62 6.60
N LYS A 29 -2.63 -17.54 5.63
CA LYS A 29 -2.04 -18.88 5.83
C LYS A 29 -0.52 -18.85 6.01
N SER A 30 0.17 -17.80 5.55
CA SER A 30 1.61 -17.62 5.68
C SER A 30 1.99 -16.14 5.67
N PHE A 31 3.15 -15.80 6.23
CA PHE A 31 3.69 -14.43 6.20
C PHE A 31 3.94 -13.94 4.78
N ASN A 32 4.46 -14.81 3.90
CA ASN A 32 4.68 -14.47 2.50
C ASN A 32 3.35 -14.15 1.78
N GLY A 33 2.30 -14.94 2.04
CA GLY A 33 0.97 -14.69 1.49
C GLY A 33 0.33 -13.42 2.04
N ALA A 34 0.53 -13.13 3.33
CA ALA A 34 0.11 -11.86 3.94
C ALA A 34 0.80 -10.66 3.27
N LYS A 35 2.13 -10.74 3.10
CA LYS A 35 2.93 -9.69 2.48
C LYS A 35 2.44 -9.42 1.05
N GLN A 36 2.35 -10.45 0.21
CA GLN A 36 1.88 -10.30 -1.17
C GLN A 36 0.47 -9.70 -1.25
N THR A 37 -0.44 -10.14 -0.37
CA THR A 37 -1.81 -9.62 -0.36
C THR A 37 -1.85 -8.13 0.05
N ILE A 38 -1.11 -7.75 1.09
CA ILE A 38 -1.04 -6.36 1.55
C ILE A 38 -0.40 -5.47 0.48
N THR A 39 0.72 -5.90 -0.11
CA THR A 39 1.39 -5.20 -1.22
C THR A 39 0.47 -5.02 -2.42
N GLY A 40 -0.30 -6.04 -2.80
CA GLY A 40 -1.31 -5.91 -3.87
C GLY A 40 -2.41 -4.90 -3.57
N ILE A 41 -2.88 -4.84 -2.31
CA ILE A 41 -3.86 -3.83 -1.86
C ILE A 41 -3.27 -2.42 -1.95
N GLU A 42 -2.01 -2.24 -1.56
CA GLU A 42 -1.29 -0.96 -1.62
C GLU A 42 -1.12 -0.48 -3.07
N ILE A 43 -0.66 -1.35 -3.97
CA ILE A 43 -0.46 -1.03 -5.39
C ILE A 43 -1.79 -0.62 -6.05
N THR A 44 -2.85 -1.38 -5.81
CA THR A 44 -4.19 -1.07 -6.33
C THR A 44 -4.67 0.29 -5.83
N HIS A 45 -4.38 0.62 -4.56
CA HIS A 45 -4.71 1.92 -3.98
C HIS A 45 -3.89 3.06 -4.59
N MET A 46 -2.60 2.85 -4.85
CA MET A 46 -1.74 3.83 -5.54
C MET A 46 -2.23 4.11 -6.96
N ILE A 47 -2.63 3.06 -7.70
CA ILE A 47 -3.24 3.18 -9.03
C ILE A 47 -4.52 4.01 -8.94
N LYS A 48 -5.43 3.67 -8.00
CA LYS A 48 -6.70 4.37 -7.83
C LYS A 48 -6.53 5.85 -7.47
N LYS A 49 -5.46 6.21 -6.74
CA LYS A 49 -5.11 7.60 -6.42
C LYS A 49 -4.42 8.34 -7.58
N GLY A 50 -4.06 7.66 -8.68
CA GLY A 50 -3.28 8.25 -9.76
C GLY A 50 -1.85 8.58 -9.34
N GLN A 51 -1.29 7.85 -8.37
CA GLN A 51 0.08 8.02 -7.89
C GLN A 51 1.11 7.40 -8.85
N LEU A 52 0.71 6.40 -9.64
CA LEU A 52 1.50 5.91 -10.77
C LEU A 52 1.32 6.88 -11.95
N LYS A 53 2.23 7.86 -12.05
CA LYS A 53 2.28 8.78 -13.17
C LYS A 53 3.39 8.37 -14.12
N HIS A 54 3.17 8.61 -15.41
CA HIS A 54 4.24 8.53 -16.39
C HIS A 54 5.33 9.50 -15.98
N ASP A 55 6.47 8.97 -15.58
CA ASP A 55 7.61 9.79 -15.18
C ASP A 55 8.38 10.14 -16.44
N ASN A 56 8.10 11.32 -16.99
CA ASN A 56 8.76 11.83 -18.19
C ASN A 56 10.28 11.99 -17.99
N GLN A 57 10.77 12.09 -16.75
CA GLN A 57 12.20 12.20 -16.47
C GLN A 57 12.92 10.85 -16.57
N ASN A 58 12.24 9.75 -16.22
CA ASN A 58 12.83 8.41 -16.18
C ASN A 58 12.37 7.49 -17.32
N ASN A 59 11.53 7.98 -18.26
CA ASN A 59 10.90 7.20 -19.33
C ASN A 59 10.25 5.90 -18.83
N LYS A 60 9.77 5.89 -17.58
CA LYS A 60 9.12 4.70 -17.01
C LYS A 60 7.64 4.72 -17.36
N SER A 61 7.26 3.79 -18.24
CA SER A 61 5.87 3.41 -18.44
C SER A 61 5.23 3.04 -17.10
N ILE A 62 3.94 3.37 -16.93
CA ILE A 62 3.12 2.98 -15.79
C ILE A 62 3.17 1.45 -15.58
N PHE A 63 3.27 0.68 -16.66
CA PHE A 63 3.41 -0.77 -16.60
C PHE A 63 4.74 -1.19 -15.95
N ASN A 64 5.86 -0.54 -16.30
CA ASN A 64 7.16 -0.86 -15.71
C ASN A 64 7.22 -0.47 -14.23
N GLN A 65 6.56 0.64 -13.84
CA GLN A 65 6.39 0.99 -12.43
C GLN A 65 5.57 -0.07 -11.69
N PHE A 66 4.45 -0.51 -12.26
CA PHE A 66 3.64 -1.58 -11.69
C PHE A 66 4.46 -2.87 -11.49
N ILE A 67 5.17 -3.34 -12.51
CA ILE A 67 6.01 -4.54 -12.43
C ILE A 67 7.07 -4.40 -11.33
N SER A 68 7.71 -3.23 -11.20
CA SER A 68 8.72 -3.00 -10.15
C SER A 68 8.17 -3.02 -8.72
N LEU A 69 6.86 -2.80 -8.54
CA LEU A 69 6.21 -2.84 -7.24
C LEU A 69 5.70 -4.24 -6.88
N VAL A 70 5.43 -5.07 -7.89
CA VAL A 70 4.93 -6.44 -7.72
C VAL A 70 6.08 -7.46 -7.57
N ALA A 71 7.25 -7.17 -8.15
CA ALA A 71 8.45 -8.01 -8.09
C ALA A 71 9.08 -8.05 -6.69
#